data_AF-A0A8J3SZG2-F1
#
_entry.id   AF-A0A8J3SZG2-F1
#
_cell.length_a   1.000
_cell.length_b   1.000
_cell.length_c   1.000
_cell.angle_alpha   90.00
_cell.angle_beta   90.00
_cell.angle_gamma   90.00
#
_symmetry.space_group_name_H-M   'P 1'
#
loop_
_entity.id
_entity.type
_entity.pdbx_description
1 polymer ?
#
loop_
_entity_poly.entity_id
_entity_poly.type
_entity_poly.pdbx_seq_one_letter_code
_entity_poly.pdbx_strand_id
1 'polypeptide(L)'
;MNAELYLADLEAKPAALAELADALEAADPFEPVPDGIRRVVFLGMGSSRYAARVAALHLRAAGFDAVAEYASATVSYPATPDTLVVAISATGGSRETLDAVARYRDRAPVLAMTNRPGSPIAENADLVVPMLAGEEHGGVACRTFQHTIALLMSLRNRLTRTDTDVPALLYRAAEATSDLLDRRGEWLESASDLLDGPDGVYTLAPAERLSSAEQSALMVREGPRRAATACETGDWSHVDVYLTKTLDYRALVFPGSPYDDQAMDWIRQRGSTVLTVGGDLPGAKSAIRYRHDHDPDVSLLTETLVAELIAARWWLAG
;
A
#
# COMPACT_ATOMS: atom_id res chain seq x y z
N MET A 1 9.76 9.91 15.17
CA MET A 1 8.40 10.15 14.66
C MET A 1 8.04 11.60 14.93
N ASN A 2 7.79 12.38 13.87
CA ASN A 2 7.51 13.81 13.93
C ASN A 2 6.43 14.14 12.89
N ALA A 3 5.36 14.82 13.30
CA ALA A 3 4.19 15.09 12.47
C ALA A 3 4.45 16.11 11.34
N GLU A 4 5.25 17.14 11.60
CA GLU A 4 5.61 18.15 10.59
C GLU A 4 6.49 17.55 9.50
N LEU A 5 7.49 16.74 9.89
CA LEU A 5 8.35 16.03 8.96
C LEU A 5 7.58 14.96 8.18
N TYR A 6 6.60 14.32 8.80
CA TYR A 6 5.70 13.39 8.11
C TYR A 6 4.86 14.12 7.05
N LEU A 7 4.27 15.27 7.37
CA LEU A 7 3.55 16.08 6.37
C LEU A 7 4.48 16.48 5.21
N ALA A 8 5.72 16.89 5.49
CA ALA A 8 6.70 17.19 4.45
C ALA A 8 7.03 15.97 3.57
N ASP A 9 7.12 14.77 4.16
CA ASP A 9 7.30 13.52 3.39
C ASP A 9 6.10 13.25 2.47
N LEU A 10 4.87 13.55 2.90
CA LEU A 10 3.66 13.42 2.07
C LEU A 10 3.64 14.45 0.92
N GLU A 11 4.03 15.69 1.19
CA GLU A 11 4.11 16.76 0.19
C GLU A 11 5.17 16.48 -0.89
N ALA A 12 6.20 15.70 -0.56
CA ALA A 12 7.24 15.27 -1.49
C ALA A 12 6.84 14.12 -2.43
N LYS A 13 5.69 13.47 -2.20
CA LYS A 13 5.24 12.29 -2.98
C LYS A 13 5.17 12.52 -4.50
N PRO A 14 4.61 13.62 -5.02
CA PRO A 14 4.55 13.81 -6.47
C PRO A 14 5.93 13.82 -7.13
N ALA A 15 6.89 14.54 -6.53
CA ALA A 15 8.27 14.58 -7.03
C ALA A 15 8.93 13.21 -6.93
N ALA A 16 8.79 12.50 -5.81
CA ALA A 16 9.37 11.17 -5.63
C ALA A 16 8.83 10.13 -6.64
N LEU A 17 7.53 10.20 -6.96
CA LEU A 17 6.91 9.35 -7.99
C LEU A 17 7.47 9.66 -9.39
N ALA A 18 7.65 10.93 -9.74
CA ALA A 18 8.25 11.34 -11.01
C ALA A 18 9.73 10.91 -11.11
N GLU A 19 10.50 11.06 -10.04
CA GLU A 19 11.89 10.60 -9.98
C GLU A 19 12.01 9.07 -10.13
N LEU A 20 11.07 8.30 -9.54
CA LEU A 20 11.01 6.86 -9.75
C LEU A 20 10.63 6.51 -11.20
N ALA A 21 9.72 7.28 -11.81
CA ALA A 21 9.36 7.10 -13.22
C ALA A 21 10.59 7.27 -14.12
N ASP A 22 11.30 8.39 -13.98
CA ASP A 22 12.54 8.70 -14.72
C ASP A 22 13.58 7.56 -14.56
N ALA A 23 13.73 7.04 -13.34
CA ALA A 23 14.67 5.95 -13.06
C ALA A 23 14.28 4.64 -13.75
N LEU A 24 12.97 4.32 -13.80
CA LEU A 24 12.46 3.12 -14.47
C LEU A 24 12.46 3.22 -16.00
N GLU A 25 12.35 4.43 -16.56
CA GLU A 25 12.58 4.65 -18.01
C GLU A 25 14.05 4.44 -18.36
N ALA A 26 14.96 4.89 -17.50
CA ALA A 26 16.39 4.81 -17.73
C ALA A 26 16.93 3.37 -17.66
N ALA A 27 16.42 2.55 -16.74
CA ALA A 27 16.85 1.16 -16.59
C ALA A 27 15.78 0.28 -15.92
N ASP A 28 15.65 -0.97 -16.38
CA ASP A 28 14.87 -2.01 -15.68
C ASP A 28 15.70 -2.59 -14.53
N PRO A 29 15.36 -2.30 -13.24
CA PRO A 29 16.12 -2.83 -12.11
C PRO A 29 15.92 -4.34 -11.90
N PHE A 30 14.97 -4.95 -12.62
CA PHE A 30 14.66 -6.37 -12.55
C PHE A 30 15.25 -7.18 -13.72
N GLU A 31 16.00 -6.55 -14.64
CA GLU A 31 16.70 -7.23 -15.73
C GLU A 31 17.59 -8.40 -15.24
N PRO A 32 18.27 -8.31 -14.08
CA PRO A 32 19.06 -9.43 -13.54
C PRO A 32 18.25 -10.59 -12.94
N VAL A 33 16.91 -10.47 -12.81
CA VAL A 33 16.07 -11.56 -12.28
C VAL A 33 16.18 -12.76 -13.23
N PRO A 34 16.52 -13.96 -12.69
CA PRO A 34 16.74 -15.15 -13.51
C PRO A 34 15.47 -15.60 -14.21
N ASP A 35 15.63 -16.23 -15.37
CA ASP A 35 14.56 -16.92 -16.07
C ASP A 35 14.12 -18.19 -15.31
N GLY A 36 12.95 -18.72 -15.67
CA GLY A 36 12.47 -20.01 -15.18
C GLY A 36 11.85 -19.98 -13.78
N ILE A 37 11.69 -18.80 -13.18
CA ILE A 37 10.95 -18.62 -11.93
C ILE A 37 9.51 -19.12 -12.10
N ARG A 38 9.08 -19.98 -11.17
CA ARG A 38 7.71 -20.51 -11.10
C ARG A 38 6.97 -20.08 -9.84
N ARG A 39 7.73 -19.83 -8.77
CA ARG A 39 7.21 -19.40 -7.47
C ARG A 39 7.81 -18.07 -7.06
N VAL A 40 7.00 -17.20 -6.46
CA VAL A 40 7.44 -15.95 -5.84
C VAL A 40 6.97 -15.91 -4.38
N VAL A 41 7.92 -15.84 -3.45
CA VAL A 41 7.64 -15.69 -2.02
C VAL A 41 8.04 -14.29 -1.59
N PHE A 42 7.06 -13.44 -1.33
CA PHE A 42 7.29 -12.12 -0.76
C PHE A 42 7.36 -12.21 0.76
N LEU A 43 8.39 -11.57 1.33
CA LEU A 43 8.64 -11.51 2.76
C LEU A 43 8.64 -10.05 3.23
N GLY A 44 7.85 -9.73 4.23
CA GLY A 44 7.82 -8.40 4.82
C GLY A 44 6.93 -8.31 6.05
N MET A 45 6.88 -7.11 6.63
CA MET A 45 6.02 -6.75 7.76
C MET A 45 5.28 -5.45 7.45
N GLY A 46 4.10 -5.27 8.04
CA GLY A 46 3.29 -4.05 7.86
C GLY A 46 3.10 -3.67 6.39
N SER A 47 3.31 -2.39 6.07
CA SER A 47 3.20 -1.80 4.73
C SER A 47 3.88 -2.61 3.63
N SER A 48 5.06 -3.17 3.91
CA SER A 48 5.80 -4.00 2.94
C SER A 48 5.05 -5.26 2.57
N ARG A 49 4.43 -5.93 3.55
CA ARG A 49 3.59 -7.11 3.29
C ARG A 49 2.26 -6.73 2.64
N TYR A 50 1.67 -5.60 3.03
CA TYR A 50 0.42 -5.11 2.44
C TYR A 50 0.57 -4.93 0.92
N ALA A 51 1.60 -4.21 0.47
CA ALA A 51 1.91 -4.05 -0.95
C ALA A 51 2.20 -5.39 -1.65
N ALA A 52 3.01 -6.24 -1.03
CA ALA A 52 3.33 -7.57 -1.56
C ALA A 52 2.11 -8.46 -1.79
N ARG A 53 1.06 -8.34 -0.94
CA ARG A 53 -0.14 -9.17 -1.07
C ARG A 53 -0.91 -8.88 -2.35
N VAL A 54 -0.99 -7.62 -2.75
CA VAL A 54 -1.61 -7.22 -4.02
C VAL A 54 -0.79 -7.75 -5.20
N ALA A 55 0.54 -7.61 -5.15
CA ALA A 55 1.42 -8.16 -6.19
C ALA A 55 1.29 -9.69 -6.32
N ALA A 56 1.22 -10.40 -5.19
CA ALA A 56 1.01 -11.85 -5.19
C ALA A 56 -0.33 -12.24 -5.82
N LEU A 57 -1.40 -11.48 -5.61
CA LEU A 57 -2.70 -11.71 -6.24
C LEU A 57 -2.61 -11.59 -7.77
N HIS A 58 -1.97 -10.53 -8.27
CA HIS A 58 -1.79 -10.33 -9.72
C HIS A 58 -0.89 -11.40 -10.35
N LEU A 59 0.19 -11.81 -9.68
CA LEU A 59 1.05 -12.89 -10.17
C LEU A 59 0.32 -14.25 -10.21
N ARG A 60 -0.53 -14.54 -9.22
CA ARG A 60 -1.38 -15.74 -9.27
C ARG A 60 -2.34 -15.73 -10.45
N ALA A 61 -2.96 -14.57 -10.74
CA ALA A 61 -3.81 -14.43 -11.92
C ALA A 61 -3.03 -14.66 -13.23
N ALA A 62 -1.73 -14.37 -13.24
CA ALA A 62 -0.83 -14.64 -14.36
C ALA A 62 -0.22 -16.07 -14.38
N GLY A 63 -0.63 -16.95 -13.45
CA GLY A 63 -0.22 -18.36 -13.43
C GLY A 63 1.02 -18.68 -12.59
N PHE A 64 1.54 -17.74 -11.80
CA PHE A 64 2.63 -17.99 -10.85
C PHE A 64 2.11 -18.54 -9.52
N ASP A 65 2.91 -19.37 -8.85
CA ASP A 65 2.70 -19.67 -7.43
C ASP A 65 3.23 -18.49 -6.61
N ALA A 66 2.35 -17.61 -6.14
CA ALA A 66 2.77 -16.38 -5.46
C ALA A 66 2.06 -16.16 -4.12
N VAL A 67 2.85 -15.84 -3.09
CA VAL A 67 2.39 -15.60 -1.72
C VAL A 67 3.10 -14.41 -1.07
N ALA A 68 2.38 -13.68 -0.23
CA ALA A 68 2.95 -12.67 0.67
C ALA A 68 2.83 -13.11 2.11
N GLU A 69 3.97 -13.48 2.70
CA GLU A 69 4.05 -14.03 4.04
C GLU A 69 4.49 -12.96 5.03
N TYR A 70 4.03 -13.11 6.28
CA TYR A 70 4.70 -12.43 7.38
C TYR A 70 6.12 -12.97 7.47
N ALA A 71 7.10 -12.07 7.51
CA ALA A 71 8.49 -12.47 7.69
C ALA A 71 8.71 -13.28 8.99
N SER A 72 7.87 -13.05 10.01
CA SER A 72 7.89 -13.80 11.27
C SER A 72 7.37 -15.25 11.19
N ALA A 73 6.82 -15.68 10.05
CA ALA A 73 6.33 -17.04 9.88
C ALA A 73 7.49 -18.06 9.89
N THR A 74 7.42 -19.02 10.81
CA THR A 74 8.43 -20.09 10.96
C THR A 74 8.24 -21.23 9.96
N VAL A 75 7.05 -21.34 9.37
CA VAL A 75 6.70 -22.31 8.33
C VAL A 75 6.40 -21.53 7.04
N SER A 76 7.02 -21.95 5.95
CA SER A 76 6.97 -21.28 4.65
C SER A 76 7.24 -22.29 3.54
N TYR A 77 7.20 -21.85 2.29
CA TYR A 77 7.59 -22.66 1.15
C TYR A 77 9.08 -23.08 1.22
N PRO A 78 9.43 -24.28 0.75
CA PRO A 78 10.83 -24.69 0.70
C PRO A 78 11.61 -23.88 -0.34
N ALA A 79 12.86 -23.57 -0.02
CA ALA A 79 13.80 -22.97 -0.96
C ALA A 79 14.08 -23.94 -2.12
N THR A 80 13.87 -23.47 -3.35
CA THR A 80 14.10 -24.23 -4.59
C THR A 80 14.67 -23.27 -5.65
N PRO A 81 15.44 -23.75 -6.64
CA PRO A 81 16.06 -22.89 -7.65
C PRO A 81 15.07 -22.08 -8.50
N ASP A 82 13.81 -22.50 -8.61
CA ASP A 82 12.73 -21.84 -9.33
C ASP A 82 11.81 -20.97 -8.44
N THR A 83 12.19 -20.78 -7.17
CA THR A 83 11.52 -19.87 -6.23
C THR A 83 12.29 -18.56 -6.10
N LEU A 84 11.71 -17.45 -6.54
CA LEU A 84 12.23 -16.12 -6.25
C LEU A 84 11.74 -15.66 -4.88
N VAL A 85 12.65 -15.31 -4.00
CA VAL A 85 12.33 -14.71 -2.70
C VAL A 85 12.51 -13.21 -2.80
N VAL A 86 11.45 -12.46 -2.53
CA VAL A 86 11.46 -10.99 -2.58
C VAL A 86 11.30 -10.48 -1.17
N ALA A 87 12.42 -10.06 -0.57
CA ALA A 87 12.47 -9.57 0.80
C ALA A 87 12.35 -8.03 0.79
N ILE A 88 11.26 -7.52 1.37
CA ILE A 88 10.90 -6.10 1.31
C ILE A 88 11.05 -5.49 2.70
N SER A 89 11.94 -4.50 2.82
CA SER A 89 12.13 -3.74 4.06
C SER A 89 12.73 -2.38 3.73
N ALA A 90 11.99 -1.30 3.96
CA ALA A 90 12.45 0.06 3.69
C ALA A 90 13.75 0.41 4.44
N THR A 91 13.85 0.01 5.72
CA THR A 91 15.06 0.24 6.53
C THR A 91 16.14 -0.82 6.30
N GLY A 92 15.75 -2.00 5.80
CA GLY A 92 16.61 -3.15 5.57
C GLY A 92 17.22 -3.79 6.81
N GLY A 93 16.73 -3.42 8.00
CA GLY A 93 17.21 -3.90 9.31
C GLY A 93 16.18 -4.70 10.11
N SER A 94 14.99 -4.96 9.57
CA SER A 94 13.94 -5.72 10.26
C SER A 94 14.40 -7.14 10.57
N ARG A 95 14.50 -7.48 11.86
CA ARG A 95 15.06 -8.75 12.32
C ARG A 95 14.29 -9.95 11.78
N GLU A 96 12.97 -9.89 11.80
CA GLU A 96 12.10 -10.94 11.29
C GLU A 96 12.37 -11.21 9.80
N THR A 97 12.60 -10.15 9.01
CA THR A 97 12.93 -10.27 7.59
C THR A 97 14.31 -10.85 7.37
N LEU A 98 15.31 -10.48 8.16
CA LEU A 98 16.66 -11.06 8.10
C LEU A 98 16.65 -12.55 8.46
N ASP A 99 15.95 -12.92 9.53
CA ASP A 99 15.77 -14.31 9.97
C ASP A 99 15.04 -15.12 8.88
N ALA A 100 14.07 -14.51 8.19
CA ALA A 100 13.36 -15.15 7.09
C ALA A 100 14.26 -15.39 5.87
N VAL A 101 15.02 -14.39 5.43
CA VAL A 101 15.95 -14.46 4.28
C VAL A 101 17.02 -15.54 4.50
N ALA A 102 17.52 -15.68 5.73
CA ALA A 102 18.54 -16.69 6.06
C ALA A 102 18.12 -18.14 5.74
N ARG A 103 16.81 -18.44 5.63
CA ARG A 103 16.30 -19.77 5.25
C ARG A 103 16.46 -20.09 3.76
N TYR A 104 16.60 -19.05 2.93
CA TYR A 104 16.59 -19.13 1.47
C TYR A 104 17.95 -18.86 0.84
N ARG A 105 18.81 -18.12 1.54
CA ARG A 105 20.18 -17.81 1.12
C ARG A 105 20.91 -19.08 0.63
N ASP A 106 21.60 -18.95 -0.49
CA ASP A 106 22.37 -20.02 -1.16
C ASP A 106 21.52 -21.21 -1.66
N ARG A 107 20.19 -21.12 -1.60
CA ARG A 107 19.26 -22.22 -1.97
C ARG A 107 18.18 -21.80 -2.97
N ALA A 108 17.88 -20.51 -3.04
CA ALA A 108 16.90 -19.90 -3.93
C ALA A 108 17.37 -18.46 -4.25
N PRO A 109 17.07 -17.90 -5.44
CA PRO A 109 17.34 -16.49 -5.74
C PRO A 109 16.66 -15.57 -4.72
N VAL A 110 17.44 -14.68 -4.09
CA VAL A 110 16.96 -13.68 -3.14
C VAL A 110 17.13 -12.28 -3.72
N LEU A 111 16.02 -11.56 -3.83
CA LEU A 111 15.97 -10.15 -4.18
C LEU A 111 15.60 -9.33 -2.95
N ALA A 112 16.46 -8.39 -2.55
CA ALA A 112 16.16 -7.40 -1.53
C ALA A 112 15.61 -6.12 -2.18
N MET A 113 14.39 -5.73 -1.79
CA MET A 113 13.83 -4.42 -2.10
C MET A 113 13.92 -3.55 -0.85
N THR A 114 14.75 -2.50 -0.90
CA THR A 114 15.07 -1.68 0.27
C THR A 114 15.33 -0.23 -0.12
N ASN A 115 15.04 0.70 0.79
CA ASN A 115 15.39 2.10 0.61
C ASN A 115 16.81 2.42 1.13
N ARG A 116 17.51 1.42 1.68
CA ARG A 116 18.88 1.51 2.16
C ARG A 116 19.75 0.43 1.51
N PRO A 117 20.36 0.69 0.34
CA PRO A 117 21.13 -0.33 -0.39
C PRO A 117 22.35 -0.91 0.36
N GLY A 118 22.86 -0.21 1.39
CA GLY A 118 23.92 -0.70 2.28
C GLY A 118 23.42 -1.33 3.58
N SER A 119 22.16 -1.79 3.62
CA SER A 119 21.55 -2.38 4.82
C SER A 119 21.78 -3.89 4.91
N PRO A 120 21.63 -4.50 6.09
CA PRO A 120 21.83 -5.93 6.28
C PRO A 120 21.02 -6.81 5.31
N ILE A 121 19.79 -6.43 4.94
CA ILE A 121 19.00 -7.23 3.97
C ILE A 121 19.65 -7.27 2.59
N ALA A 122 20.30 -6.18 2.18
CA ALA A 122 20.97 -6.08 0.88
C ALA A 122 22.26 -6.92 0.85
N GLU A 123 23.01 -6.97 1.96
CA GLU A 123 24.20 -7.81 2.11
C GLU A 123 23.90 -9.32 2.06
N ASN A 124 22.64 -9.71 2.29
CA ASN A 124 22.19 -11.09 2.33
C ASN A 124 21.33 -11.49 1.12
N ALA A 125 21.27 -10.63 0.09
CA ALA A 125 20.53 -10.89 -1.15
C ALA A 125 21.48 -11.09 -2.34
N ASP A 126 21.00 -11.82 -3.35
CA ASP A 126 21.69 -11.98 -4.63
C ASP A 126 21.51 -10.74 -5.51
N LEU A 127 20.33 -10.11 -5.42
CA LEU A 127 19.95 -8.91 -6.16
C LEU A 127 19.42 -7.84 -5.19
N VAL A 128 19.74 -6.58 -5.46
CA VAL A 128 19.28 -5.44 -4.66
C VAL A 128 18.57 -4.44 -5.57
N VAL A 129 17.30 -4.18 -5.26
CA VAL A 129 16.48 -3.17 -5.94
C VAL A 129 16.25 -1.99 -4.99
N PRO A 130 16.89 -0.83 -5.24
CA PRO A 130 16.67 0.36 -4.42
C PRO A 130 15.24 0.89 -4.61
N MET A 131 14.57 1.27 -3.51
CA MET A 131 13.23 1.86 -3.57
C MET A 131 13.21 3.28 -4.15
N LEU A 132 14.32 4.01 -4.04
CA LEU A 132 14.47 5.39 -4.50
C LEU A 132 13.41 6.35 -3.92
N ALA A 133 12.94 6.11 -2.69
CA ALA A 133 11.91 6.92 -2.06
C ALA A 133 12.46 8.15 -1.30
N GLY A 134 13.79 8.30 -1.26
CA GLY A 134 14.46 9.26 -0.38
C GLY A 134 14.30 8.93 1.10
N GLU A 135 14.94 9.69 1.99
CA GLU A 135 14.77 9.48 3.44
C GLU A 135 13.43 10.03 3.93
N GLU A 136 12.66 9.20 4.62
CA GLU A 136 11.38 9.55 5.27
C GLU A 136 11.62 10.05 6.70
N HIS A 137 11.77 11.37 6.84
CA HIS A 137 12.19 12.03 8.08
C HIS A 137 11.09 12.02 9.16
N GLY A 138 9.82 11.89 8.77
CA GLY A 138 8.68 11.71 9.65
C GLY A 138 8.73 10.42 10.45
N GLY A 139 9.50 9.43 9.98
CA GLY A 139 9.67 8.13 10.62
C GLY A 139 8.45 7.21 10.50
N VAL A 140 7.57 7.48 9.54
CA VAL A 140 6.37 6.71 9.19
C VAL A 140 6.43 6.45 7.68
N ALA A 141 6.21 5.20 7.27
CA ALA A 141 6.34 4.79 5.87
C ALA A 141 5.17 5.32 5.02
N CYS A 142 5.47 6.10 3.98
CA CYS A 142 4.49 6.68 3.06
C CYS A 142 4.95 6.64 1.60
N ARG A 143 6.06 7.31 1.24
CA ARG A 143 6.70 7.24 -0.09
C ARG A 143 7.23 5.84 -0.35
N THR A 144 7.88 5.22 0.64
CA THR A 144 8.42 3.85 0.50
C THR A 144 7.32 2.82 0.22
N PHE A 145 6.12 3.00 0.76
CA PHE A 145 4.97 2.15 0.44
C PHE A 145 4.53 2.29 -1.03
N GLN A 146 4.36 3.52 -1.53
CA GLN A 146 4.01 3.76 -2.94
C GLN A 146 5.06 3.22 -3.91
N HIS A 147 6.35 3.47 -3.61
CA HIS A 147 7.46 2.99 -4.44
C HIS A 147 7.54 1.45 -4.42
N THR A 148 7.21 0.81 -3.30
CA THR A 148 7.11 -0.66 -3.23
C THR A 148 6.05 -1.18 -4.20
N ILE A 149 4.86 -0.58 -4.24
CA ILE A 149 3.79 -1.00 -5.17
C ILE A 149 4.26 -0.86 -6.62
N ALA A 150 4.82 0.29 -6.99
CA ALA A 150 5.28 0.55 -8.35
C ALA A 150 6.40 -0.41 -8.79
N LEU A 151 7.39 -0.64 -7.92
CA LEU A 151 8.47 -1.60 -8.20
C LEU A 151 7.95 -3.03 -8.32
N LEU A 152 6.92 -3.40 -7.55
CA LEU A 152 6.28 -4.72 -7.69
C LEU A 152 5.48 -4.85 -9.00
N MET A 153 4.94 -3.75 -9.54
CA MET A 153 4.34 -3.74 -10.90
C MET A 153 5.42 -3.96 -11.97
N SER A 154 6.60 -3.34 -11.85
CA SER A 154 7.72 -3.59 -12.75
C SER A 154 8.27 -5.02 -12.63
N LEU A 155 8.36 -5.57 -11.41
CA LEU A 155 8.71 -6.98 -11.21
C LEU A 155 7.69 -7.91 -11.87
N ARG A 156 6.38 -7.60 -11.76
CA ARG A 156 5.33 -8.35 -12.46
C ARG A 156 5.63 -8.37 -13.95
N ASN A 157 5.85 -7.21 -14.58
CA ASN A 157 6.18 -7.11 -16.00
C ASN A 157 7.36 -8.01 -16.39
N ARG A 158 8.45 -7.98 -15.60
CA ARG A 158 9.62 -8.83 -15.82
C ARG A 158 9.26 -10.32 -15.81
N LEU A 159 8.49 -10.76 -14.83
CA LEU A 159 8.12 -12.17 -14.66
C LEU A 159 7.11 -12.63 -15.72
N THR A 160 6.10 -11.82 -16.00
CA THR A 160 4.99 -12.16 -16.91
C THR A 160 5.29 -11.84 -18.37
N ARG A 161 6.40 -11.15 -18.65
CA ARG A 161 6.75 -10.62 -19.99
C ARG A 161 5.61 -9.77 -20.57
N THR A 162 5.07 -8.88 -19.73
CA THR A 162 4.03 -7.92 -20.10
C THR A 162 4.62 -6.51 -20.12
N ASP A 163 4.07 -5.66 -20.99
CA ASP A 163 4.61 -4.33 -21.24
C ASP A 163 3.72 -3.23 -20.65
N THR A 164 3.24 -3.40 -19.40
CA THR A 164 2.56 -2.28 -18.72
C THR A 164 3.55 -1.12 -18.59
N ASP A 165 3.19 0.05 -19.09
CA ASP A 165 4.02 1.26 -18.98
C ASP A 165 3.95 1.84 -17.56
N VAL A 166 4.77 1.26 -16.66
CA VAL A 166 4.86 1.66 -15.25
C VAL A 166 5.36 3.11 -15.10
N PRO A 167 6.36 3.59 -15.87
CA PRO A 167 6.73 5.00 -15.83
C PRO A 167 5.58 5.95 -16.17
N ALA A 168 4.84 5.70 -17.26
CA ALA A 168 3.68 6.54 -17.60
C ALA A 168 2.60 6.49 -16.53
N LEU A 169 2.39 5.33 -15.90
CA LEU A 169 1.48 5.18 -14.75
C LEU A 169 1.95 6.03 -13.55
N LEU A 170 3.24 6.04 -13.25
CA LEU A 170 3.82 6.82 -12.15
C LEU A 170 3.67 8.33 -12.36
N TYR A 171 3.85 8.84 -13.57
CA TYR A 171 3.56 10.25 -13.86
C TYR A 171 2.09 10.59 -13.65
N ARG A 172 1.16 9.72 -14.08
CA ARG A 172 -0.28 9.92 -13.80
C ARG A 172 -0.58 9.90 -12.29
N ALA A 173 0.05 9.00 -11.55
CA ALA A 173 -0.08 8.95 -10.09
C ALA A 173 0.52 10.20 -9.42
N ALA A 174 1.62 10.75 -9.95
CA ALA A 174 2.19 12.01 -9.48
C ALA A 174 1.22 13.19 -9.71
N GLU A 175 0.61 13.28 -10.89
CA GLU A 175 -0.43 14.29 -11.18
C GLU A 175 -1.65 14.17 -10.27
N ALA A 176 -2.11 12.94 -10.03
CA ALA A 176 -3.23 12.65 -9.13
C ALA A 176 -2.90 13.02 -7.68
N THR A 177 -1.68 12.74 -7.24
CA THR A 177 -1.17 13.09 -5.91
C THR A 177 -1.06 14.61 -5.74
N SER A 178 -0.55 15.32 -6.75
CA SER A 178 -0.53 16.80 -6.76
C SER A 178 -1.93 17.38 -6.68
N ASP A 179 -2.89 16.87 -7.46
CA ASP A 179 -4.28 17.34 -7.44
C ASP A 179 -4.92 17.21 -6.04
N LEU A 180 -4.68 16.11 -5.33
CA LEU A 180 -5.15 15.94 -3.95
C LEU A 180 -4.50 16.93 -2.98
N LEU A 181 -3.19 17.14 -3.08
CA LEU A 181 -2.43 18.06 -2.23
C LEU A 181 -2.87 19.51 -2.46
N ASP A 182 -2.96 19.95 -3.71
CA ASP A 182 -3.31 21.32 -4.09
C ASP A 182 -4.72 21.68 -3.62
N ARG A 183 -5.67 20.74 -3.74
CA ARG A 183 -7.06 20.94 -3.33
C ARG A 183 -7.35 20.54 -1.88
N ARG A 184 -6.34 20.22 -1.07
CA ARG A 184 -6.55 19.78 0.33
C ARG A 184 -7.33 20.77 1.19
N GLY A 185 -7.25 22.07 0.90
CA GLY A 185 -8.05 23.08 1.58
C GLY A 185 -9.56 22.94 1.37
N GLU A 186 -10.00 22.24 0.32
CA GLU A 186 -11.42 22.03 0.00
C GLU A 186 -12.03 20.84 0.77
N TRP A 187 -11.22 19.85 1.13
CA TRP A 187 -11.73 18.57 1.62
C TRP A 187 -11.13 18.10 2.94
N LEU A 188 -9.91 18.50 3.31
CA LEU A 188 -9.18 17.87 4.42
C LEU A 188 -9.85 18.10 5.78
N GLU A 189 -10.29 19.32 6.06
CA GLU A 189 -10.96 19.64 7.33
C GLU A 189 -12.28 18.87 7.46
N SER A 190 -13.14 18.96 6.45
CA SER A 190 -14.45 18.28 6.47
C SER A 190 -14.29 16.75 6.52
N ALA A 191 -13.34 16.18 5.79
CA ALA A 191 -13.02 14.76 5.81
C ALA A 191 -12.49 14.29 7.16
N SER A 192 -11.59 15.06 7.78
CA SER A 192 -11.09 14.80 9.12
C SER A 192 -12.21 14.83 10.15
N ASP A 193 -13.08 15.84 10.13
CA ASP A 193 -14.19 15.94 11.08
C ASP A 193 -15.22 14.83 10.89
N LEU A 194 -15.50 14.47 9.63
CA LEU A 194 -16.36 13.34 9.27
C LEU A 194 -15.89 12.03 9.89
N LEU A 195 -14.57 11.78 9.92
CA LEU A 195 -13.99 10.55 10.47
C LEU A 195 -13.60 10.65 11.95
N ASP A 196 -13.67 11.83 12.57
CA ASP A 196 -13.31 12.03 13.99
C ASP A 196 -14.45 11.58 14.91
N GLY A 197 -14.52 10.26 15.14
CA GLY A 197 -15.49 9.61 16.02
C GLY A 197 -14.84 8.94 17.23
N PRO A 198 -15.63 8.62 18.28
CA PRO A 198 -15.13 8.02 19.52
C PRO A 198 -14.63 6.58 19.35
N ASP A 199 -15.10 5.86 18.32
CA ASP A 199 -14.87 4.42 18.13
C ASP A 199 -13.80 4.10 17.06
N GLY A 200 -13.02 5.11 16.65
CA GLY A 200 -11.95 4.96 15.67
C GLY A 200 -12.44 4.97 14.21
N VAL A 201 -11.52 4.62 13.30
CA VAL A 201 -11.74 4.69 11.85
C VAL A 201 -11.70 3.30 11.22
N TYR A 202 -12.68 3.00 10.37
CA TYR A 202 -12.70 1.79 9.57
C TYR A 202 -12.26 2.11 8.14
N THR A 203 -11.46 1.26 7.52
CA THR A 203 -11.02 1.43 6.14
C THR A 203 -11.41 0.21 5.31
N LEU A 204 -12.07 0.43 4.17
CA LEU A 204 -12.58 -0.64 3.32
C LEU A 204 -12.02 -0.50 1.90
N ALA A 205 -11.59 -1.61 1.32
CA ALA A 205 -11.14 -1.68 -0.07
C ALA A 205 -11.45 -3.07 -0.67
N PRO A 206 -11.61 -3.18 -2.00
CA PRO A 206 -11.65 -4.47 -2.68
C PRO A 206 -10.36 -5.26 -2.49
N ALA A 207 -10.42 -6.59 -2.63
CA ALA A 207 -9.27 -7.49 -2.45
C ALA A 207 -8.03 -7.09 -3.28
N GLU A 208 -8.25 -6.61 -4.51
CA GLU A 208 -7.23 -6.15 -5.45
C GLU A 208 -6.51 -4.87 -4.99
N ARG A 209 -7.11 -4.09 -4.10
CA ARG A 209 -6.53 -2.88 -3.48
C ARG A 209 -6.59 -2.91 -1.96
N LEU A 210 -6.65 -4.09 -1.34
CA LEU A 210 -6.78 -4.23 0.11
C LEU A 210 -5.64 -3.54 0.86
N SER A 211 -4.46 -3.46 0.25
CA SER A 211 -3.32 -2.72 0.79
C SER A 211 -3.63 -1.26 1.08
N SER A 212 -4.52 -0.62 0.33
CA SER A 212 -4.93 0.77 0.56
C SER A 212 -5.68 0.94 1.88
N ALA A 213 -6.60 0.02 2.18
CA ALA A 213 -7.28 -0.01 3.47
C ALA A 213 -6.29 -0.29 4.62
N GLU A 214 -5.45 -1.32 4.46
CA GLU A 214 -4.48 -1.71 5.49
C GLU A 214 -3.45 -0.62 5.80
N GLN A 215 -2.91 0.02 4.77
CA GLN A 215 -2.01 1.15 4.91
C GLN A 215 -2.71 2.34 5.56
N SER A 216 -3.92 2.70 5.10
CA SER A 216 -4.68 3.83 5.65
C SER A 216 -4.95 3.65 7.15
N ALA A 217 -5.38 2.45 7.58
CA ALA A 217 -5.57 2.14 8.99
C ALA A 217 -4.24 2.14 9.77
N LEU A 218 -3.12 1.75 9.15
CA LEU A 218 -1.81 1.85 9.78
C LEU A 218 -1.40 3.30 10.02
N MET A 219 -1.63 4.21 9.07
CA MET A 219 -1.26 5.63 9.21
C MET A 219 -2.02 6.32 10.34
N VAL A 220 -3.30 5.98 10.52
CA VAL A 220 -4.11 6.45 11.66
C VAL A 220 -3.58 5.89 13.00
N ARG A 221 -3.02 4.68 13.00
CA ARG A 221 -2.46 4.05 14.22
C ARG A 221 -1.06 4.53 14.57
N GLU A 222 -0.18 4.75 13.59
CA GLU A 222 1.23 5.09 13.84
C GLU A 222 1.43 6.55 14.24
N GLY A 223 0.81 7.47 13.50
CA GLY A 223 1.00 8.91 13.72
C GLY A 223 0.16 9.42 14.90
N PRO A 224 -1.15 9.63 14.71
CA PRO A 224 -2.03 10.19 15.74
C PRO A 224 -2.42 9.20 16.83
N ARG A 225 -1.99 7.92 16.74
CA ARG A 225 -2.23 6.87 17.75
C ARG A 225 -3.70 6.60 18.04
N ARG A 226 -4.52 6.64 16.99
CA ARG A 226 -5.96 6.40 17.08
C ARG A 226 -6.31 4.97 16.66
N ALA A 227 -7.41 4.45 17.19
CA ALA A 227 -7.91 3.14 16.79
C ALA A 227 -8.32 3.17 15.31
N ALA A 228 -7.84 2.19 14.54
CA ALA A 228 -8.30 2.00 13.18
C ALA A 228 -8.19 0.53 12.75
N THR A 229 -9.13 0.11 11.90
CA THR A 229 -9.25 -1.27 11.41
C THR A 229 -9.46 -1.28 9.91
N ALA A 230 -8.75 -2.16 9.20
CA ALA A 230 -8.92 -2.37 7.78
C ALA A 230 -9.73 -3.65 7.52
N CYS A 231 -10.61 -3.59 6.53
CA CYS A 231 -11.45 -4.70 6.11
C CYS A 231 -11.51 -4.80 4.59
N GLU A 232 -11.57 -6.02 4.05
CA GLU A 232 -11.90 -6.22 2.65
C GLU A 232 -13.41 -6.03 2.47
N THR A 233 -13.85 -5.32 1.42
CA THR A 233 -15.25 -4.91 1.27
C THR A 233 -16.23 -6.08 1.24
N GLY A 234 -15.91 -7.20 0.59
CA GLY A 234 -16.76 -8.40 0.60
C GLY A 234 -16.83 -9.05 1.98
N ASP A 235 -15.68 -9.20 2.65
CA ASP A 235 -15.59 -9.79 4.00
C ASP A 235 -16.24 -8.92 5.08
N TRP A 236 -16.36 -7.60 4.85
CA TRP A 236 -17.01 -6.65 5.76
C TRP A 236 -18.41 -7.09 6.20
N SER A 237 -19.20 -7.65 5.27
CA SER A 237 -20.54 -8.18 5.55
C SER A 237 -20.54 -9.39 6.49
N HIS A 238 -19.38 -9.99 6.73
CA HIS A 238 -19.19 -11.18 7.56
C HIS A 238 -18.46 -10.90 8.88
N VAL A 239 -17.80 -9.75 9.02
CA VAL A 239 -16.99 -9.43 10.20
C VAL A 239 -17.37 -8.09 10.83
N ASP A 240 -17.42 -7.02 10.04
CA ASP A 240 -17.53 -5.64 10.55
C ASP A 240 -18.98 -5.15 10.60
N VAL A 241 -19.88 -5.72 9.79
CA VAL A 241 -21.31 -5.34 9.77
C VAL A 241 -21.95 -5.39 11.17
N TYR A 242 -21.47 -6.27 12.06
CA TYR A 242 -22.01 -6.38 13.42
C TYR A 242 -21.66 -5.17 14.28
N LEU A 243 -20.50 -4.55 14.05
CA LEU A 243 -20.02 -3.38 14.80
C LEU A 243 -20.87 -2.13 14.53
N THR A 244 -21.47 -2.04 13.34
CA THR A 244 -22.41 -0.96 12.98
C THR A 244 -23.65 -0.89 13.88
N LYS A 245 -23.91 -1.92 14.70
CA LYS A 245 -25.03 -1.94 15.65
C LYS A 245 -24.71 -1.26 16.98
N THR A 246 -23.44 -1.13 17.34
CA THR A 246 -23.00 -0.73 18.69
C THR A 246 -22.06 0.45 18.70
N LEU A 247 -21.38 0.73 17.59
CA LEU A 247 -20.37 1.78 17.48
C LEU A 247 -20.87 2.93 16.61
N ASP A 248 -20.31 4.13 16.83
CA ASP A 248 -20.29 5.19 15.82
C ASP A 248 -19.37 4.76 14.67
N TYR A 249 -19.90 3.93 13.78
CA TYR A 249 -19.13 3.32 12.71
C TYR A 249 -18.86 4.34 11.60
N ARG A 250 -17.59 4.76 11.51
CA ARG A 250 -17.12 5.73 10.52
C ARG A 250 -16.09 5.09 9.59
N ALA A 251 -16.40 5.06 8.31
CA ALA A 251 -15.60 4.36 7.31
C ALA A 251 -15.04 5.28 6.23
N LEU A 252 -13.78 5.08 5.91
CA LEU A 252 -13.13 5.52 4.68
C LEU A 252 -13.18 4.36 3.67
N VAL A 253 -13.90 4.54 2.57
CA VAL A 253 -14.13 3.48 1.58
C VAL A 253 -13.42 3.82 0.28
N PHE A 254 -12.68 2.87 -0.28
CA PHE A 254 -12.04 2.94 -1.59
C PHE A 254 -12.88 2.13 -2.60
N PRO A 255 -13.82 2.76 -3.35
CA PRO A 255 -14.82 2.05 -4.15
C PRO A 255 -14.22 1.32 -5.36
N GLY A 256 -14.91 0.28 -5.83
CA GLY A 256 -14.47 -0.59 -6.92
C GLY A 256 -14.70 -2.08 -6.63
N SER A 257 -15.32 -2.42 -5.50
CA SER A 257 -15.67 -3.80 -5.17
C SER A 257 -16.99 -4.19 -5.83
N PRO A 258 -17.12 -5.43 -6.33
CA PRO A 258 -18.42 -6.00 -6.70
C PRO A 258 -19.44 -6.02 -5.55
N TYR A 259 -18.99 -5.82 -4.31
CA TYR A 259 -19.81 -5.86 -3.09
C TYR A 259 -20.05 -4.49 -2.46
N ASP A 260 -19.63 -3.39 -3.09
CA ASP A 260 -19.82 -2.04 -2.55
C ASP A 260 -21.29 -1.74 -2.26
N ASP A 261 -22.19 -2.06 -3.19
CA ASP A 261 -23.64 -1.84 -3.02
C ASP A 261 -24.19 -2.59 -1.80
N GLN A 262 -23.77 -3.84 -1.59
CA GLN A 262 -24.20 -4.64 -0.45
C GLN A 262 -23.70 -4.06 0.88
N ALA A 263 -22.43 -3.63 0.93
CA ALA A 263 -21.89 -2.98 2.12
C ALA A 263 -22.63 -1.66 2.41
N MET A 264 -22.85 -0.84 1.39
CA MET A 264 -23.53 0.45 1.49
C MET A 264 -25.00 0.31 1.89
N ASP A 265 -25.70 -0.74 1.47
CA ASP A 265 -27.07 -1.03 1.92
C ASP A 265 -27.15 -1.17 3.45
N TRP A 266 -26.23 -1.92 4.04
CA TRP A 266 -26.17 -2.07 5.49
C TRP A 266 -25.73 -0.79 6.19
N ILE A 267 -24.68 -0.14 5.70
CA ILE A 267 -24.18 1.15 6.24
C ILE A 267 -25.33 2.17 6.30
N ARG A 268 -26.13 2.28 5.24
CA ARG A 268 -27.29 3.20 5.19
C ARG A 268 -28.36 2.81 6.20
N GLN A 269 -28.72 1.53 6.28
CA GLN A 269 -29.71 1.04 7.25
C GLN A 269 -29.27 1.25 8.71
N ARG A 270 -27.97 1.32 8.96
CA ARG A 270 -27.37 1.44 10.28
C ARG A 270 -26.99 2.88 10.66
N GLY A 271 -27.14 3.82 9.73
CA GLY A 271 -26.81 5.23 9.96
C GLY A 271 -25.31 5.49 10.13
N SER A 272 -24.46 4.59 9.64
CA SER A 272 -23.01 4.74 9.68
C SER A 272 -22.53 5.89 8.79
N THR A 273 -21.37 6.47 9.12
CA THR A 273 -20.77 7.56 8.35
C THR A 273 -19.77 7.00 7.36
N VAL A 274 -19.89 7.39 6.09
CA VAL A 274 -18.96 6.97 5.02
C VAL A 274 -18.40 8.18 4.29
N LEU A 275 -17.09 8.16 4.12
CA LEU A 275 -16.34 9.00 3.20
C LEU A 275 -15.77 8.11 2.10
N THR A 276 -16.03 8.39 0.83
CA THR A 276 -15.41 7.65 -0.28
C THR A 276 -14.20 8.39 -0.84
N VAL A 277 -13.22 7.64 -1.36
CA VAL A 277 -12.04 8.17 -2.06
C VAL A 277 -11.89 7.47 -3.40
N GLY A 278 -11.76 8.24 -4.48
CA GLY A 278 -11.57 7.72 -5.83
C GLY A 278 -12.83 7.10 -6.45
N GLY A 279 -14.01 7.44 -5.94
CA GLY A 279 -15.29 6.95 -6.43
C GLY A 279 -16.46 7.52 -5.65
N ASP A 280 -17.66 7.44 -6.22
CA ASP A 280 -18.90 7.82 -5.55
C ASP A 280 -19.71 6.57 -5.24
N LEU A 281 -20.23 6.46 -4.02
CA LEU A 281 -21.18 5.42 -3.62
C LEU A 281 -22.47 6.07 -3.09
N PRO A 282 -23.66 5.66 -3.56
CA PRO A 282 -24.92 6.17 -3.07
C PRO A 282 -25.04 6.05 -1.54
N GLY A 283 -25.28 7.19 -0.87
CA GLY A 283 -25.42 7.25 0.59
C GLY A 283 -24.15 7.55 1.36
N ALA A 284 -22.99 7.65 0.70
CA ALA A 284 -21.80 8.26 1.29
C ALA A 284 -22.10 9.71 1.71
N LYS A 285 -21.52 10.17 2.83
CA LYS A 285 -21.69 11.53 3.34
C LYS A 285 -20.88 12.55 2.53
N SER A 286 -19.75 12.11 2.01
CA SER A 286 -18.89 12.90 1.14
C SER A 286 -18.07 11.95 0.27
N ALA A 287 -17.55 12.48 -0.83
CA ALA A 287 -16.68 11.78 -1.77
C ALA A 287 -15.51 12.69 -2.15
N ILE A 288 -14.30 12.15 -2.11
CA ILE A 288 -13.09 12.82 -2.58
C ILE A 288 -12.71 12.20 -3.93
N ARG A 289 -12.88 12.98 -4.99
CA ARG A 289 -12.46 12.66 -6.36
C ARG A 289 -11.11 13.32 -6.66
N TYR A 290 -10.32 12.69 -7.51
CA TYR A 290 -9.02 13.21 -7.95
C TYR A 290 -8.71 12.80 -9.39
N ARG A 291 -7.71 13.44 -10.00
CA ARG A 291 -7.33 13.13 -11.39
C ARG A 291 -7.02 11.64 -11.57
N HIS A 292 -7.49 11.08 -12.67
CA HIS A 292 -7.24 9.67 -13.06
C HIS A 292 -7.80 8.61 -12.11
N ASP A 293 -8.70 8.96 -11.18
CA ASP A 293 -9.25 8.03 -10.18
C ASP A 293 -10.11 6.87 -10.74
N HIS A 294 -10.45 6.93 -12.03
CA HIS A 294 -11.09 5.84 -12.76
C HIS A 294 -10.13 4.71 -13.15
N ASP A 295 -8.81 4.95 -13.13
CA ASP A 295 -7.79 3.95 -13.38
C ASP A 295 -7.43 3.26 -12.03
N PRO A 296 -7.72 1.95 -11.87
CA PRO A 296 -7.49 1.26 -10.61
C PRO A 296 -6.01 1.19 -10.21
N ASP A 297 -5.09 1.19 -11.19
CA ASP A 297 -3.64 1.17 -10.92
C ASP A 297 -3.16 2.54 -10.45
N VAL A 298 -3.72 3.65 -10.98
CA VAL A 298 -3.46 4.99 -10.44
C VAL A 298 -4.03 5.11 -9.03
N SER A 299 -5.26 4.66 -8.82
CA SER A 299 -5.90 4.71 -7.50
C SER A 299 -5.11 3.92 -6.45
N LEU A 300 -4.61 2.72 -6.77
CA LEU A 300 -3.75 1.94 -5.88
C LEU A 300 -2.47 2.69 -5.47
N LEU A 301 -1.93 3.55 -6.34
CA LEU A 301 -0.74 4.35 -6.07
C LEU A 301 -1.04 5.67 -5.36
N THR A 302 -2.28 6.16 -5.35
CA THR A 302 -2.60 7.53 -4.91
C THR A 302 -3.58 7.59 -3.72
N GLU A 303 -4.55 6.69 -3.63
CA GLU A 303 -5.73 6.86 -2.76
C GLU A 303 -5.41 6.90 -1.26
N THR A 304 -4.31 6.27 -0.83
CA THR A 304 -3.88 6.30 0.58
C THR A 304 -3.49 7.70 1.07
N LEU A 305 -3.16 8.63 0.16
CA LEU A 305 -2.81 10.00 0.51
C LEU A 305 -3.90 10.70 1.31
N VAL A 306 -5.17 10.41 1.04
CA VAL A 306 -6.28 11.00 1.79
C VAL A 306 -6.20 10.62 3.28
N ALA A 307 -6.03 9.33 3.58
CA ALA A 307 -5.90 8.86 4.95
C ALA A 307 -4.62 9.36 5.62
N GLU A 308 -3.52 9.41 4.88
CA GLU A 308 -2.23 9.91 5.37
C GLU A 308 -2.31 11.40 5.77
N LEU A 309 -2.96 12.23 4.97
CA LEU A 309 -3.16 13.66 5.25
C LEU A 309 -4.13 13.88 6.44
N ILE A 310 -5.20 13.08 6.52
CA ILE A 310 -6.10 13.10 7.68
C ILE A 310 -5.33 12.72 8.96
N ALA A 311 -4.52 11.65 8.90
CA ALA A 311 -3.69 11.23 10.02
C ALA A 311 -2.65 12.30 10.41
N ALA A 312 -2.01 12.94 9.42
CA ALA A 312 -1.07 14.04 9.67
C ALA A 312 -1.75 15.22 10.35
N ARG A 313 -2.95 15.62 9.89
CA ARG A 313 -3.74 16.69 10.52
C ARG A 313 -4.09 16.38 11.98
N TRP A 314 -4.62 15.18 12.24
CA TRP A 314 -4.93 14.77 13.61
C TRP A 314 -3.70 14.71 14.51
N TRP A 315 -2.55 14.33 13.96
CA TRP A 315 -1.31 14.24 14.71
C TRP A 315 -0.73 15.64 15.01
N LEU A 316 -0.85 16.59 14.09
CA LEU A 316 -0.43 17.98 14.32
C LEU A 316 -1.34 18.72 15.31
N ALA A 317 -2.59 18.29 15.46
CA ALA A 317 -3.58 18.90 16.34
C ALA A 317 -3.47 18.43 17.82
N GLY A 318 -2.67 17.41 18.12
CA GLY A 318 -2.50 16.81 19.45
C GLY A 318 -1.05 16.62 19.86
#